data_AF-A0A1J3F567-F1
#
_entry.id   AF-A0A1J3F567-F1
#
_cell.length_a   1.000
_cell.length_b   1.000
_cell.length_c   1.000
_cell.angle_alpha   90.00
_cell.angle_beta   90.00
_cell.angle_gamma   90.00
#
_symmetry.space_group_name_H-M   'P 1'
#
loop_
_entity.id
_entity.type
_entity.pdbx_description
1 polymer ?
#
loop_
_entity_poly.entity_id
_entity_poly.type
_entity_poly.pdbx_seq_one_letter_code
_entity_poly.pdbx_strand_id
1 'polypeptide(L)'
;EENAWQLARAMIRTVLLCFVLAAGISISAVMAETESIYDILQANGLPLGIFPKGVREFSVEGATGRFSVYLNESCDAKYETELHYDANISGT
;
A
#
# COMPACT_ATOMS: atom_id res chain seq x y z
N GLU A 1 -1.80 9.20 56.20
CA GLU A 1 -1.63 7.80 55.75
C GLU A 1 -2.58 7.44 54.60
N GLU A 2 -3.80 7.97 54.58
CA GLU A 2 -4.84 7.68 53.57
C GLU A 2 -4.54 8.28 52.18
N ASN A 3 -3.79 9.37 52.15
CA ASN A 3 -3.33 10.07 50.96
C ASN A 3 -2.27 9.29 50.16
N ALA A 4 -1.47 8.44 50.80
CA ALA A 4 -0.41 7.67 50.12
C ALA A 4 -1.01 6.62 49.16
N TRP A 5 -2.08 5.94 49.57
CA TRP A 5 -2.77 4.94 48.76
C TRP A 5 -3.55 5.56 47.59
N GLN A 6 -4.07 6.77 47.76
CA GLN A 6 -4.75 7.51 46.68
C GLN A 6 -3.77 7.91 45.57
N LEU A 7 -2.59 8.40 45.96
CA LEU A 7 -1.53 8.74 45.02
C LEU A 7 -1.01 7.49 44.31
N ALA A 8 -0.81 6.37 45.02
CA ALA A 8 -0.39 5.11 44.42
C ALA A 8 -1.41 4.60 43.37
N ARG A 9 -2.72 4.67 43.67
CA ARG A 9 -3.78 4.27 42.73
C ARG A 9 -3.85 5.19 41.50
N ALA A 10 -3.63 6.49 41.68
CA ALA A 10 -3.57 7.45 40.58
C ALA A 10 -2.34 7.19 39.68
N MET A 11 -1.17 6.94 40.27
CA MET A 11 0.07 6.65 39.55
C MET A 11 -0.04 5.36 38.72
N ILE A 12 -0.60 4.28 39.29
CA ILE A 12 -0.80 3.02 38.58
C ILE A 12 -1.73 3.20 37.37
N ARG A 13 -2.83 3.95 37.54
CA ARG A 13 -3.77 4.26 36.45
C ARG A 13 -3.12 5.05 35.32
N THR A 14 -2.33 6.07 35.66
CA THR A 14 -1.62 6.88 34.67
C THR A 14 -0.57 6.06 33.92
N VAL A 15 0.19 5.21 34.61
CA VAL A 15 1.18 4.32 33.98
C VAL A 15 0.51 3.31 33.04
N LEU A 16 -0.62 2.72 33.43
CA LEU A 16 -1.39 1.80 32.57
C LEU A 16 -1.94 2.51 31.31
N LEU A 17 -2.45 3.74 31.46
CA LEU A 17 -2.90 4.57 30.33
C LEU A 17 -1.75 4.89 29.37
N CYS A 18 -0.60 5.30 29.88
CA CYS A 18 0.59 5.57 29.07
C CYS A 18 1.09 4.31 28.34
N PHE A 19 1.03 3.14 28.98
CA PHE A 19 1.43 1.86 28.38
C PHE A 19 0.52 1.47 27.21
N VAL A 20 -0.80 1.64 27.36
CA VAL A 20 -1.77 1.39 26.27
C VAL A 20 -1.58 2.37 25.11
N LEU A 21 -1.33 3.65 25.40
CA LEU A 21 -1.06 4.65 24.36
C LEU A 21 0.26 4.38 23.62
N ALA A 22 1.31 3.98 24.33
CA ALA A 22 2.59 3.64 23.71
C ALA A 22 2.51 2.35 22.86
N ALA A 23 1.76 1.34 23.32
CA ALA A 23 1.57 0.10 22.57
C ALA A 23 0.70 0.27 21.31
N GLY A 24 -0.24 1.22 21.33
CA GLY A 24 -1.13 1.50 20.18
C GLY A 24 -0.40 2.12 18.97
N ILE A 25 0.73 2.79 19.18
CA ILE A 25 1.48 3.47 18.09
C ILE A 25 2.32 2.47 17.28
N SER A 26 2.68 1.31 17.84
CA SER A 26 3.54 0.33 17.17
C SER A 26 2.86 -0.51 16.09
N ILE A 27 1.52 -0.46 15.96
CA ILE A 27 0.77 -1.38 15.09
C ILE A 27 0.55 -0.82 13.68
N SER A 28 0.66 0.50 13.46
CA SER A 28 0.36 1.10 12.15
C SER A 28 1.50 0.99 11.11
N ALA A 29 2.67 0.45 11.48
CA ALA A 29 3.84 0.41 10.60
C ALA A 29 4.05 -0.93 9.84
N VAL A 30 3.20 -1.94 10.08
CA VAL A 30 3.46 -3.34 9.63
C VAL A 30 2.35 -3.89 8.72
N MET A 31 1.57 -3.04 8.05
CA MET A 31 0.64 -3.48 6.99
C MET A 31 0.61 -2.48 5.84
N ALA A 32 1.78 -2.10 5.33
CA ALA A 32 1.85 -1.66 3.94
C ALA A 32 1.77 -2.94 3.10
N GLU A 33 0.55 -3.45 2.90
CA GLU A 33 0.28 -4.34 1.78
C GLU A 33 0.84 -3.64 0.55
N THR A 34 1.80 -4.26 -0.14
CA THR A 34 2.38 -3.68 -1.35
C THR A 34 1.25 -3.61 -2.37
N GLU A 35 0.64 -2.44 -2.50
CA GLU A 35 -0.42 -2.17 -3.46
C GLU A 35 0.05 -2.67 -4.83
N SER A 36 -0.74 -3.53 -5.47
CA SER A 36 -0.42 -3.98 -6.81
C SER A 36 -0.90 -2.94 -7.83
N ILE A 37 -0.30 -2.91 -9.01
CA ILE A 37 -0.82 -2.04 -10.08
C ILE A 37 -2.28 -2.36 -10.42
N TYR A 38 -2.72 -3.60 -10.22
CA TYR A 38 -4.10 -4.00 -10.44
C TYR A 38 -5.07 -3.35 -9.45
N ASP A 39 -4.63 -3.12 -8.21
CA ASP A 39 -5.42 -2.41 -7.19
C ASP A 39 -5.60 -0.94 -7.59
N ILE A 40 -4.53 -0.31 -8.07
CA ILE A 40 -4.57 1.07 -8.59
C ILE A 40 -5.49 1.17 -9.81
N LEU A 41 -5.42 0.22 -10.75
CA LEU A 41 -6.32 0.18 -11.90
C LEU A 41 -7.78 0.11 -11.44
N GLN A 42 -8.08 -0.80 -10.50
CA GLN A 42 -9.44 -0.96 -9.97
C GLN A 42 -9.93 0.32 -9.28
N ALA A 43 -9.09 0.94 -8.44
CA ALA A 43 -9.43 2.18 -7.74
C ALA A 43 -9.73 3.35 -8.70
N ASN A 44 -9.13 3.34 -9.89
CA ASN A 44 -9.34 4.34 -10.94
C ASN A 44 -10.41 3.92 -11.97
N GLY A 45 -11.13 2.82 -11.75
CA GLY A 45 -12.16 2.32 -12.67
C GLY A 45 -11.63 1.76 -13.99
N LEU A 46 -10.34 1.44 -14.05
CA LEU A 46 -9.68 0.87 -15.22
C LEU A 46 -9.80 -0.66 -15.22
N PRO A 47 -9.85 -1.29 -16.41
CA PRO A 47 -9.93 -2.74 -16.51
C PRO A 47 -8.63 -3.40 -16.04
N LEU A 48 -8.76 -4.45 -15.23
CA LEU A 48 -7.63 -5.23 -14.71
C LEU A 48 -6.75 -5.87 -15.80
N GLY A 49 -7.31 -6.08 -17.00
CA GLY A 49 -6.67 -6.75 -18.12
C GLY A 49 -5.93 -5.85 -19.10
N ILE A 50 -5.72 -4.57 -18.77
CA ILE A 50 -5.02 -3.61 -19.65
C ILE A 50 -3.52 -3.93 -19.79
N PHE A 51 -2.93 -4.49 -18.73
CA PHE A 51 -1.56 -4.98 -18.71
C PHE A 51 -1.56 -6.51 -18.67
N PRO A 52 -0.59 -7.15 -19.34
CA PRO A 52 -0.40 -8.58 -19.22
C PRO A 52 0.02 -8.95 -17.80
N LYS A 53 -0.18 -10.22 -17.44
CA LYS A 53 0.34 -10.76 -16.18
C LYS A 53 1.88 -10.71 -16.18
N GLY A 54 2.48 -10.62 -15.00
CA GLY A 54 3.94 -10.62 -14.86
C GLY A 54 4.57 -9.24 -14.81
N VAL A 55 3.81 -8.22 -14.38
CA VAL A 55 4.38 -6.93 -13.95
C VAL A 55 5.34 -7.17 -12.79
N ARG A 56 6.60 -6.79 -12.99
CA ARG A 56 7.68 -6.88 -12.00
C ARG A 56 7.70 -5.67 -11.08
N GLU A 57 7.47 -4.49 -11.65
CA GLU A 57 7.61 -3.21 -10.97
C GLU A 57 6.72 -2.18 -11.66
N PHE A 58 6.26 -1.19 -10.91
CA PHE A 58 5.49 -0.08 -11.46
C PHE A 58 5.69 1.20 -10.66
N SER A 59 5.39 2.33 -11.26
CA SER A 59 5.38 3.65 -10.63
C SER A 59 4.23 4.49 -11.19
N VAL A 60 3.52 5.20 -10.33
CA VAL A 60 2.40 6.09 -10.72
C VAL A 60 2.54 7.40 -9.95
N GLU A 61 2.56 8.51 -10.68
CA GLU A 61 2.61 9.87 -10.14
C GLU A 61 1.19 10.44 -10.05
N GLY A 62 0.60 10.41 -8.84
CA GLY A 62 -0.80 10.80 -8.65
C GLY A 62 -1.16 12.25 -9.02
N ALA A 63 -0.17 13.16 -9.07
CA ALA A 63 -0.41 14.55 -9.45
C ALA A 63 -0.52 14.75 -10.97
N THR A 64 0.21 13.96 -11.76
CA THR A 64 0.31 14.13 -13.22
C THR A 64 -0.39 13.02 -14.00
N GLY A 65 -0.68 11.89 -13.36
CA GLY A 65 -1.13 10.66 -14.02
C GLY A 65 -0.01 9.87 -14.68
N ARG A 66 1.24 10.37 -14.64
CA ARG A 66 2.37 9.69 -15.28
C ARG A 66 2.60 8.33 -14.66
N PHE A 67 2.74 7.31 -15.50
CA PHE A 67 3.02 5.97 -15.03
C PHE A 67 4.13 5.29 -15.82
N SER A 68 4.78 4.33 -15.16
CA SER A 68 5.72 3.38 -15.75
C SER A 68 5.40 1.98 -15.25
N VAL A 69 5.37 1.00 -16.15
CA VAL A 69 5.15 -0.43 -15.85
C VAL A 69 6.28 -1.23 -16.47
N TYR A 70 6.87 -2.11 -15.67
CA TYR A 70 8.02 -2.93 -16.05
C TYR A 70 7.61 -4.40 -16.05
N LEU A 71 7.64 -5.03 -17.22
CA LEU A 71 7.46 -6.46 -17.41
C LEU A 71 8.82 -7.18 -17.30
N ASN A 72 8.80 -8.51 -17.18
CA ASN A 72 10.03 -9.30 -17.25
C ASN A 72 10.67 -9.25 -18.64
N GLU A 73 9.84 -9.27 -19.69
CA GLU A 73 10.24 -9.22 -21.09
C GLU A 73 9.09 -8.64 -21.92
N SER A 74 9.38 -8.22 -23.15
CA SER A 74 8.32 -7.88 -24.11
C SER A 74 7.54 -9.12 -24.50
N CYS A 75 6.25 -8.96 -24.78
CA CYS A 75 5.39 -10.09 -25.11
C CYS A 75 4.23 -9.69 -26.01
N ASP A 76 3.68 -10.67 -26.73
CA ASP A 76 2.46 -10.50 -27.51
C ASP A 76 1.27 -11.08 -26.74
N ALA A 77 0.24 -10.26 -26.56
CA ALA A 77 -1.02 -10.68 -25.97
C ALA A 77 -2.09 -10.87 -27.06
N LYS A 78 -2.80 -11.99 -27.00
CA LYS A 78 -3.89 -12.29 -27.94
C LYS A 78 -5.24 -11.96 -27.32
N TYR A 79 -5.86 -10.90 -27.83
CA TYR A 79 -7.24 -10.52 -27.54
C TYR A 79 -8.09 -10.71 -28.82
N GLU A 80 -8.97 -9.76 -29.13
CA GLU A 80 -9.60 -9.69 -30.46
C GLU A 80 -8.56 -9.47 -31.57
N THR A 81 -7.48 -8.75 -31.24
CA THR A 81 -6.28 -8.58 -32.06
C THR A 81 -5.04 -8.94 -31.26
N GLU A 82 -3.94 -9.20 -31.96
CA GLU A 82 -2.63 -9.37 -31.34
C GLU A 82 -2.07 -7.99 -30.98
N LEU A 83 -1.62 -7.83 -29.73
CA LEU A 83 -1.05 -6.60 -29.21
C LEU A 83 0.36 -6.89 -28.69
N HIS A 84 1.34 -6.15 -29.21
CA HIS A 84 2.71 -6.19 -28.71
C HIS A 84 2.88 -5.27 -27.52
N TYR A 85 3.43 -5.79 -26.42
CA TYR A 85 3.82 -5.03 -25.24
C TYR A 85 5.34 -4.97 -25.14
N ASP A 86 5.86 -3.75 -25.05
CA ASP A 86 7.26 -3.53 -24.68
C ASP A 86 7.50 -3.91 -23.22
N ALA A 87 8.75 -4.26 -22.88
CA ALA A 87 9.12 -4.57 -21.51
C ALA A 87 8.96 -3.36 -20.56
N ASN A 88 9.10 -2.13 -21.09
CA ASN A 88 8.89 -0.89 -20.35
C ASN A 88 7.78 -0.09 -21.01
N ILE A 89 6.66 0.04 -20.31
CA ILE A 89 5.48 0.76 -20.77
C ILE A 89 5.39 2.04 -19.96
N SER A 90 5.15 3.18 -20.61
CA SER A 90 4.95 4.46 -19.92
C SER A 90 3.85 5.28 -20.58
N GLY A 91 3.23 6.16 -19.81
CA GLY A 91 2.14 7.01 -20.27
C GLY A 91 1.77 8.09 -19.26
N THR A 92 0.66 8.78 -19.52
CA THR A 92 0.08 9.86 -18.71
C THR A 92 -1.43 9.84 -18.82
#